data_AF-A0A928RNE9-F1
#
_entry.id   AF-A0A928RNE9-F1
#
_cell.length_a   1.000
_cell.length_b   1.000
_cell.length_c   1.000
_cell.angle_alpha   90.00
_cell.angle_beta   90.00
_cell.angle_gamma   90.00
#
_symmetry.space_group_name_H-M   'P 1'
#
loop_
_entity.id
_entity.type
_entity.pdbx_description
1 polymer ?
#
loop_
_entity_poly.entity_id
_entity_poly.type
_entity_poly.pdbx_seq_one_letter_code
_entity_poly.pdbx_strand_id
1 'polypeptide(L)'
;MAERIRRKAFYDYQDCFDGFTEIRKELNGYLDKHQKEKFLGRFEQLKQDALNKSDVVAMDVLAYYYKIGAGKILPENYMRYIAWEFIAAARGNEFAIEKLQFLIGYACNNIIDCDSYETIEYKNDIDEFNILYVLGKNICKIMVRDFLSAFPIDLVALPDEFKPYTKEDFINLRKMIDSAIPKTIDFLKS
;
A
#
# COMPACT_ATOMS: atom_id res chain seq x y z
N MET A 1 26.59 -18.12 6.68
CA MET A 1 26.43 -16.73 6.24
C MET A 1 25.08 -16.67 5.54
N ALA A 2 24.04 -16.14 6.21
CA ALA A 2 22.69 -16.12 5.63
C ALA A 2 22.70 -15.20 4.42
N GLU A 3 22.35 -15.74 3.26
CA GLU A 3 22.15 -14.99 2.03
C GLU A 3 21.10 -13.89 2.33
N ARG A 4 21.51 -12.62 2.29
CA ARG A 4 20.57 -11.50 2.40
C ARG A 4 19.68 -11.58 1.16
N ILE A 5 18.52 -12.23 1.28
CA ILE A 5 17.49 -12.23 0.23
C ILE A 5 17.19 -10.76 -0.07
N ARG A 6 17.66 -10.30 -1.23
CA ARG A 6 17.44 -8.93 -1.70
C ARG A 6 15.96 -8.87 -2.07
N ARG A 7 15.19 -8.05 -1.35
CA ARG A 7 13.76 -7.88 -1.64
C ARG A 7 13.59 -7.42 -3.09
N LYS A 8 12.61 -7.99 -3.79
CA LYS A 8 12.26 -7.60 -5.17
C LYS A 8 11.97 -6.10 -5.19
N ALA A 9 12.42 -5.41 -6.24
CA ALA A 9 12.18 -3.97 -6.36
C ALA A 9 10.70 -3.68 -6.67
N PHE A 10 10.10 -4.45 -7.56
CA PHE A 10 8.70 -4.30 -7.98
C PHE A 10 8.06 -5.67 -8.17
N TYR A 11 6.76 -5.75 -7.89
CA TYR A 11 5.90 -6.89 -8.17
C TYR A 11 4.99 -6.45 -9.32
N ASP A 12 5.00 -7.25 -10.39
CA ASP A 12 4.33 -6.95 -11.64
C ASP A 12 2.82 -6.71 -11.41
N TYR A 13 2.29 -5.71 -12.10
CA TYR A 13 0.87 -5.35 -12.02
C TYR A 13 -0.06 -6.56 -12.20
N GLN A 14 0.14 -7.35 -13.26
CA GLN A 14 -0.77 -8.42 -13.64
C GLN A 14 -0.73 -9.55 -12.61
N ASP A 15 0.48 -9.93 -12.17
CA ASP A 15 0.67 -10.92 -11.11
C ASP A 15 -0.03 -10.48 -9.80
N CYS A 16 0.13 -9.21 -9.41
CA CYS A 16 -0.51 -8.65 -8.23
C CYS A 16 -2.04 -8.58 -8.35
N PHE A 17 -2.55 -8.17 -9.51
CA PHE A 17 -3.97 -8.08 -9.81
C PHE A 17 -4.65 -9.45 -9.80
N ASP A 18 -4.03 -10.45 -10.41
CA ASP A 18 -4.56 -11.81 -10.47
C ASP A 18 -4.59 -12.44 -9.08
N GLY A 19 -3.49 -12.32 -8.32
CA GLY A 19 -3.44 -12.78 -6.93
C GLY A 19 -4.47 -12.08 -6.04
N PHE A 20 -4.63 -10.77 -6.18
CA PHE A 20 -5.67 -10.01 -5.46
C PHE A 20 -7.07 -10.53 -5.80
N THR A 21 -7.34 -10.73 -7.09
CA THR A 21 -8.65 -11.15 -7.60
C THR A 21 -9.00 -12.57 -7.13
N GLU A 22 -8.04 -13.48 -7.14
CA GLU A 22 -8.20 -14.86 -6.67
C GLU A 22 -8.57 -14.89 -5.18
N ILE A 23 -7.77 -14.24 -4.34
CA ILE A 23 -7.98 -14.24 -2.88
C ILE A 23 -9.28 -13.49 -2.53
N ARG A 24 -9.57 -12.37 -3.20
CA ARG A 24 -10.84 -11.65 -3.00
C ARG A 24 -12.04 -12.52 -3.37
N LYS A 25 -11.96 -13.28 -4.47
CA LYS A 25 -13.02 -14.20 -4.89
C LYS A 25 -13.23 -15.31 -3.85
N GLU A 26 -12.14 -15.83 -3.28
CA GLU A 26 -12.18 -16.82 -2.20
C GLU A 26 -12.93 -16.27 -0.96
N LEU A 27 -12.47 -15.12 -0.45
CA LEU A 27 -13.04 -14.49 0.74
C LEU A 27 -14.49 -14.07 0.54
N ASN A 28 -14.84 -13.49 -0.61
CA ASN A 28 -16.24 -13.18 -0.95
C ASN A 28 -17.09 -14.46 -1.03
N GLY A 29 -16.54 -15.55 -1.55
CA GLY A 29 -17.23 -16.85 -1.55
C GLY A 29 -17.55 -17.37 -0.15
N TYR A 30 -16.74 -17.06 0.86
CA TYR A 30 -17.08 -17.35 2.27
C TYR A 30 -18.18 -16.43 2.80
N LEU A 31 -18.16 -15.15 2.45
CA LEU A 31 -19.19 -14.18 2.86
C LEU A 31 -20.56 -14.54 2.27
N ASP A 32 -20.62 -14.86 0.98
CA ASP A 32 -21.84 -15.24 0.26
C ASP A 32 -22.47 -16.53 0.83
N LYS A 33 -21.63 -17.47 1.30
CA LYS A 33 -22.05 -18.71 1.94
C LYS A 33 -22.26 -18.58 3.44
N HIS A 34 -22.16 -17.38 4.00
CA HIS A 34 -22.25 -17.09 5.44
C HIS A 34 -21.26 -17.89 6.31
N GLN A 35 -20.08 -18.22 5.77
CA GLN A 35 -19.03 -18.99 6.44
C GLN A 35 -18.06 -18.08 7.21
N LYS A 36 -18.58 -17.41 8.25
CA LYS A 36 -17.83 -16.42 9.06
C LYS A 36 -16.47 -16.92 9.53
N GLU A 37 -16.41 -18.12 10.10
CA GLU A 37 -15.16 -18.66 10.67
C GLU A 37 -14.09 -18.93 9.59
N LYS A 38 -14.51 -19.30 8.38
CA LYS A 38 -13.56 -19.47 7.26
C LYS A 38 -13.03 -18.13 6.76
N PHE A 39 -13.90 -17.13 6.67
CA PHE A 39 -13.48 -15.76 6.35
C PHE A 39 -12.46 -15.27 7.38
N LEU A 40 -12.76 -15.37 8.68
CA LEU A 40 -11.86 -14.91 9.74
C LEU A 40 -10.54 -15.69 9.75
N GLY A 41 -10.58 -17.02 9.59
CA GLY A 41 -9.37 -17.83 9.50
C GLY A 41 -8.48 -17.46 8.33
N ARG A 42 -9.05 -17.26 7.13
CA ARG A 42 -8.30 -16.82 5.95
C ARG A 42 -7.79 -15.38 6.09
N PHE A 43 -8.60 -14.49 6.66
CA PHE A 43 -8.21 -13.10 6.90
C PHE A 43 -7.06 -12.99 7.90
N GLU A 44 -7.06 -13.79 8.97
CA GLU A 44 -5.94 -13.88 9.91
C GLU A 44 -4.69 -14.46 9.24
N GLN A 45 -4.84 -15.47 8.37
CA GLN A 45 -3.72 -15.96 7.59
C GLN A 45 -3.09 -14.86 6.70
N LEU A 46 -3.90 -14.01 6.07
CA LEU A 46 -3.39 -12.87 5.29
C LEU A 46 -2.62 -11.87 6.16
N LYS A 47 -3.08 -11.60 7.40
CA LYS A 47 -2.33 -10.81 8.38
C LYS A 47 -0.95 -11.44 8.65
N GLN A 48 -0.90 -12.76 8.83
CA GLN A 48 0.36 -13.48 9.06
C GLN A 48 1.27 -13.52 7.81
N ASP A 49 0.70 -13.63 6.60
CA ASP A 49 1.45 -13.59 5.34
C ASP A 49 2.05 -12.20 5.11
N ALA A 50 1.28 -11.14 5.36
CA ALA A 50 1.74 -9.76 5.29
C ALA A 50 2.88 -9.49 6.28
N LEU A 51 2.78 -10.01 7.51
CA LEU A 51 3.80 -9.84 8.55
C LEU A 51 5.08 -10.65 8.26
N ASN A 52 4.94 -11.96 8.08
CA ASN A 52 6.07 -12.90 8.10
C ASN A 52 6.72 -13.07 6.73
N LYS A 53 5.93 -13.01 5.66
CA LYS A 53 6.41 -13.19 4.28
C LYS A 53 6.60 -11.87 3.55
N SER A 54 6.16 -10.76 4.15
CA SER A 54 6.05 -9.47 3.45
C SER A 54 5.25 -9.61 2.15
N ASP A 55 4.19 -10.43 2.17
CA ASP A 55 3.34 -10.68 1.01
C ASP A 55 2.56 -9.42 0.64
N VAL A 56 2.91 -8.83 -0.51
CA VAL A 56 2.35 -7.56 -0.95
C VAL A 56 0.93 -7.69 -1.49
N VAL A 57 0.52 -8.88 -1.93
CA VAL A 57 -0.86 -9.17 -2.36
C VAL A 57 -1.74 -9.36 -1.12
N ALA A 58 -1.23 -10.02 -0.08
CA ALA A 58 -1.96 -10.12 1.18
C ALA A 58 -2.22 -8.74 1.80
N MET A 59 -1.22 -7.85 1.81
CA MET A 59 -1.39 -6.46 2.25
C MET A 59 -2.49 -5.74 1.46
N ASP A 60 -2.51 -5.95 0.15
CA ASP A 60 -3.48 -5.34 -0.76
C ASP A 60 -4.92 -5.80 -0.51
N VAL A 61 -5.09 -7.10 -0.25
CA VAL A 61 -6.38 -7.69 0.10
C VAL A 61 -6.85 -7.21 1.48
N LEU A 62 -5.95 -7.12 2.46
CA LEU A 62 -6.26 -6.53 3.78
C LEU A 62 -6.76 -5.09 3.62
N ALA A 63 -6.07 -4.28 2.81
CA ALA A 63 -6.46 -2.91 2.52
C ALA A 63 -7.89 -2.84 1.96
N TYR A 64 -8.21 -3.68 0.97
CA TYR A 64 -9.55 -3.76 0.37
C TYR A 64 -10.64 -4.04 1.41
N TYR A 65 -10.47 -5.03 2.26
CA TYR A 65 -11.50 -5.37 3.26
C TYR A 65 -11.61 -4.34 4.37
N TYR A 66 -10.54 -3.64 4.75
CA TYR A 66 -10.66 -2.47 5.62
C TYR A 66 -11.34 -1.29 4.92
N LYS A 67 -11.26 -1.16 3.59
CA LYS A 67 -11.95 -0.09 2.86
C LYS A 67 -13.47 -0.27 2.86
N ILE A 68 -13.94 -1.49 2.62
CA ILE A 68 -15.37 -1.78 2.40
C ILE A 68 -16.07 -2.44 3.60
N GLY A 69 -15.29 -2.98 4.55
CA GLY A 69 -15.80 -3.89 5.58
C GLY A 69 -16.22 -5.25 5.02
N ALA A 70 -16.71 -6.12 5.91
CA ALA A 70 -17.24 -7.44 5.59
C ALA A 70 -18.54 -7.71 6.37
N GLY A 71 -19.53 -6.82 6.19
CA GLY A 71 -20.80 -6.86 6.94
C GLY A 71 -20.58 -6.70 8.44
N LYS A 72 -21.09 -7.64 9.25
CA LYS A 72 -20.91 -7.64 10.72
C LYS A 72 -19.62 -8.34 11.19
N ILE A 73 -18.78 -8.78 10.26
CA ILE A 73 -17.58 -9.60 10.57
C ILE A 73 -16.35 -8.71 10.73
N LEU A 74 -16.16 -7.76 9.80
CA LEU A 74 -15.07 -6.81 9.82
C LEU A 74 -15.66 -5.40 9.57
N PRO A 75 -15.49 -4.45 10.49
CA PRO A 75 -15.92 -3.09 10.24
C PRO A 75 -15.01 -2.39 9.23
N GLU A 76 -15.55 -1.44 8.48
CA GLU A 76 -14.72 -0.55 7.65
C GLU A 76 -13.83 0.34 8.53
N ASN A 77 -12.61 0.58 8.03
CA ASN A 77 -11.61 1.39 8.68
C ASN A 77 -10.73 2.07 7.62
N TYR A 78 -10.99 3.35 7.37
CA TYR A 78 -10.34 4.11 6.31
C TYR A 78 -8.83 4.23 6.51
N MET A 79 -8.37 4.54 7.73
CA MET A 79 -6.94 4.70 7.98
C MET A 79 -6.18 3.37 7.97
N ARG A 80 -6.83 2.24 8.29
CA ARG A 80 -6.23 0.91 8.07
C ARG A 80 -6.14 0.55 6.61
N TYR A 81 -7.16 0.88 5.81
CA TYR A 81 -7.09 0.77 4.36
C TYR A 81 -5.89 1.54 3.82
N ILE A 82 -5.78 2.83 4.16
CA ILE A 82 -4.67 3.68 3.73
C ILE A 82 -3.33 3.08 4.17
N ALA A 83 -3.19 2.68 5.43
CA ALA A 83 -1.94 2.13 5.94
C ALA A 83 -1.50 0.86 5.18
N TRP A 84 -2.38 -0.12 5.01
CA TRP A 84 -2.05 -1.36 4.29
C TRP A 84 -1.74 -1.13 2.82
N GLU A 85 -2.50 -0.27 2.15
CA GLU A 85 -2.31 0.05 0.74
C GLU A 85 -0.94 0.75 0.52
N PHE A 86 -0.60 1.73 1.37
CA PHE A 86 0.69 2.40 1.32
C PHE A 86 1.86 1.46 1.62
N ILE A 87 1.68 0.50 2.54
CA ILE A 87 2.67 -0.53 2.87
C ILE A 87 2.92 -1.47 1.68
N ALA A 88 1.87 -1.86 0.95
CA ALA A 88 1.96 -2.68 -0.25
C ALA A 88 2.71 -1.91 -1.37
N ALA A 89 2.29 -0.68 -1.65
CA ALA A 89 2.91 0.19 -2.64
C ALA A 89 4.38 0.51 -2.32
N ALA A 90 4.72 0.78 -1.05
CA ALA A 90 6.09 1.01 -0.61
C ALA A 90 7.01 -0.22 -0.81
N ARG A 91 6.43 -1.42 -0.88
CA ARG A 91 7.14 -2.67 -1.20
C ARG A 91 7.16 -2.99 -2.69
N GLY A 92 6.63 -2.10 -3.52
CA GLY A 92 6.67 -2.20 -4.98
C GLY A 92 5.52 -3.00 -5.59
N ASN A 93 4.39 -3.17 -4.90
CA ASN A 93 3.18 -3.69 -5.55
C ASN A 93 2.64 -2.65 -6.55
N GLU A 94 2.83 -2.90 -7.84
CA GLU A 94 2.41 -1.98 -8.92
C GLU A 94 0.90 -1.78 -8.94
N PHE A 95 0.11 -2.82 -8.69
CA PHE A 95 -1.34 -2.72 -8.60
C PHE A 95 -1.78 -1.80 -7.44
N ALA A 96 -1.11 -1.88 -6.28
CA ALA A 96 -1.36 -0.97 -5.15
C ALA A 96 -0.94 0.48 -5.46
N ILE A 97 0.17 0.67 -6.19
CA ILE A 97 0.62 2.00 -6.62
C ILE A 97 -0.41 2.63 -7.56
N GLU A 98 -0.92 1.89 -8.54
CA GLU A 98 -1.99 2.38 -9.42
C GLU A 98 -3.25 2.76 -8.64
N LYS A 99 -3.68 1.91 -7.69
CA LYS A 99 -4.83 2.24 -6.83
C LYS A 99 -4.61 3.48 -5.99
N LEU A 100 -3.38 3.82 -5.61
CA LEU A 100 -3.05 5.04 -4.89
C LEU A 100 -2.82 6.25 -5.81
N GLN A 101 -2.78 6.09 -7.13
CA GLN A 101 -2.49 7.19 -8.07
C GLN A 101 -3.44 8.38 -7.89
N PHE A 102 -4.72 8.15 -7.57
CA PHE A 102 -5.67 9.25 -7.30
C PHE A 102 -5.24 10.15 -6.13
N LEU A 103 -4.47 9.60 -5.19
CA LEU A 103 -4.01 10.26 -3.98
C LEU A 103 -2.61 10.84 -4.15
N ILE A 104 -1.68 10.08 -4.74
CA ILE A 104 -0.26 10.44 -4.85
C ILE A 104 0.16 10.98 -6.22
N GLY A 105 -0.71 10.94 -7.23
CA GLY A 105 -0.37 11.33 -8.61
C GLY A 105 0.09 12.78 -8.72
N TYR A 106 -0.56 13.69 -8.01
CA TYR A 106 -0.12 15.10 -7.96
C TYR A 106 1.28 15.25 -7.34
N ALA A 107 1.62 14.39 -6.37
CA ALA A 107 2.90 14.45 -5.69
C ALA A 107 3.99 13.93 -6.62
N CYS A 108 3.68 12.93 -7.45
CA CYS A 108 4.54 12.49 -8.54
C CYS A 108 4.78 13.63 -9.54
N ASN A 109 3.73 14.34 -9.96
CA ASN A 109 3.87 15.52 -10.83
C ASN A 109 4.77 16.59 -10.21
N ASN A 110 4.59 16.90 -8.92
CA ASN A 110 5.47 17.86 -8.23
C ASN A 110 6.94 17.42 -8.17
N ILE A 111 7.21 16.11 -8.17
CA ILE A 111 8.58 15.59 -8.26
C ILE A 111 9.13 15.74 -9.69
N ILE A 112 8.28 15.51 -10.70
CA ILE A 112 8.62 15.68 -12.12
C ILE A 112 8.94 17.15 -12.43
N ASP A 113 8.16 18.07 -11.87
CA ASP A 113 8.29 19.51 -12.12
C ASP A 113 9.45 20.16 -11.33
N CYS A 114 10.22 19.40 -10.53
CA CYS A 114 11.29 19.97 -9.73
C CYS A 114 12.59 20.17 -10.53
N ASP A 115 13.39 21.18 -10.16
CA ASP A 115 14.63 21.57 -10.86
C ASP A 115 15.70 20.46 -11.00
N SER A 116 15.57 19.39 -10.24
CA SER A 116 16.54 18.29 -10.23
C SER A 116 15.97 17.00 -10.80
N TYR A 117 14.84 17.07 -11.51
CA TYR A 117 14.19 15.88 -12.04
C TYR A 117 15.09 15.12 -13.01
N GLU A 118 15.86 15.80 -13.88
CA GLU A 118 16.84 15.13 -14.77
C GLU A 118 17.84 14.25 -14.00
N THR A 119 18.29 14.70 -12.82
CA THR A 119 19.17 13.89 -11.96
C THR A 119 18.43 12.71 -11.34
N ILE A 120 17.18 12.91 -10.91
CA ILE A 120 16.33 11.86 -10.36
C ILE A 120 16.05 10.80 -11.43
N GLU A 121 15.68 11.22 -12.62
CA GLU A 121 15.37 10.38 -13.77
C GLU A 121 16.57 9.49 -14.12
N TYR A 122 17.74 10.11 -14.34
CA TYR A 122 18.97 9.39 -14.66
C TYR A 122 19.40 8.41 -13.56
N LYS A 123 19.39 8.82 -12.28
CA LYS A 123 19.86 7.97 -11.17
C LYS A 123 18.96 6.76 -10.89
N ASN A 124 17.66 6.90 -11.17
CA ASN A 124 16.67 5.88 -10.83
C ASN A 124 16.18 5.09 -12.05
N ASP A 125 16.82 5.30 -13.22
CA ASP A 125 16.48 4.63 -14.48
C ASP A 125 14.99 4.81 -14.83
N ILE A 126 14.53 6.06 -14.73
CA ILE A 126 13.12 6.39 -14.97
C ILE A 126 12.89 6.58 -16.46
N ASP A 127 11.80 6.00 -16.96
CA ASP A 127 11.29 6.19 -18.31
C ASP A 127 9.75 6.40 -18.31
N GLU A 128 9.19 6.59 -19.50
CA GLU A 128 7.74 6.79 -19.68
C GLU A 128 6.88 5.61 -19.21
N PHE A 129 7.45 4.40 -19.09
CA PHE A 129 6.73 3.19 -18.69
C PHE A 129 6.77 2.94 -17.19
N ASN A 130 7.81 3.40 -16.49
CA ASN A 130 8.05 3.07 -15.08
C ASN A 130 7.93 4.25 -14.11
N ILE A 131 7.79 5.48 -14.62
CA ILE A 131 7.77 6.72 -13.82
C ILE A 131 6.80 6.69 -12.65
N LEU A 132 5.56 6.22 -12.87
CA LEU A 132 4.55 6.11 -11.83
C LEU A 132 4.99 5.14 -10.73
N TYR A 133 5.59 4.01 -11.10
CA TYR A 133 6.00 2.98 -10.16
C TYR A 133 7.21 3.41 -9.34
N VAL A 134 8.23 4.00 -9.99
CA VAL A 134 9.43 4.47 -9.28
C VAL A 134 9.08 5.61 -8.33
N LEU A 135 8.39 6.65 -8.81
CA LEU A 135 8.02 7.79 -7.96
C LEU A 135 7.00 7.37 -6.89
N GLY A 136 5.97 6.62 -7.30
CA GLY A 136 4.88 6.17 -6.44
C GLY A 136 5.35 5.29 -5.29
N LYS A 137 6.19 4.29 -5.58
CA LYS A 137 6.80 3.46 -4.54
C LYS A 137 7.60 4.29 -3.54
N ASN A 138 8.41 5.23 -4.02
CA ASN A 138 9.31 5.99 -3.16
C ASN A 138 8.57 7.01 -2.30
N ILE A 139 7.54 7.68 -2.82
CA ILE A 139 6.69 8.54 -1.99
C ILE A 139 5.92 7.70 -0.97
N CYS A 140 5.40 6.53 -1.35
CA CYS A 140 4.75 5.62 -0.40
C CYS A 140 5.73 5.14 0.69
N LYS A 141 6.98 4.87 0.34
CA LYS A 141 8.03 4.49 1.30
C LYS A 141 8.30 5.59 2.32
N ILE A 142 8.40 6.85 1.88
CA ILE A 142 8.56 7.99 2.78
C ILE A 142 7.30 8.17 3.64
N MET A 143 6.11 8.06 3.06
CA MET A 143 4.83 8.14 3.78
C MET A 143 4.73 7.10 4.89
N VAL A 144 5.01 5.83 4.58
CA VAL A 144 4.99 4.73 5.57
C VAL A 144 5.98 4.98 6.70
N ARG A 145 7.22 5.36 6.37
CA ARG A 145 8.31 5.50 7.34
C ARG A 145 8.17 6.73 8.24
N ASP A 146 7.82 7.87 7.66
CA ASP A 146 7.98 9.18 8.33
C ASP A 146 6.67 9.80 8.80
N PHE A 147 5.52 9.39 8.24
CA PHE A 147 4.24 10.08 8.48
C PHE A 147 3.18 9.15 9.05
N LEU A 148 2.99 7.98 8.45
CA LEU A 148 2.00 7.00 8.93
C LEU A 148 2.55 6.15 10.08
N SER A 149 3.88 5.99 10.19
CA SER A 149 4.54 5.05 11.11
C SER A 149 3.89 3.65 11.06
N ALA A 150 3.55 3.22 9.85
CA ALA A 150 2.71 2.05 9.64
C ALA A 150 3.58 0.81 9.41
N PHE A 151 3.65 -0.09 10.40
CA PHE A 151 4.35 -1.36 10.27
C PHE A 151 3.38 -2.53 10.35
N PRO A 152 3.56 -3.60 9.53
CA PRO A 152 2.67 -4.76 9.59
C PRO A 152 2.52 -5.36 10.99
N ILE A 153 3.58 -5.36 11.79
CA ILE A 153 3.56 -5.88 13.17
C ILE A 153 2.60 -5.11 14.06
N ASP A 154 2.56 -3.79 13.92
CA ASP A 154 1.68 -2.94 14.71
C ASP A 154 0.23 -3.04 14.20
N LEU A 155 0.05 -2.99 12.87
CA LEU A 155 -1.29 -3.02 12.26
C LEU A 155 -2.05 -4.32 12.54
N VAL A 156 -1.37 -5.46 12.55
CA VAL A 156 -1.98 -6.77 12.86
C VAL A 156 -2.43 -6.83 14.33
N ALA A 157 -1.72 -6.17 15.24
CA ALA A 157 -2.03 -6.17 16.67
C ALA A 157 -3.17 -5.23 17.06
N LEU A 158 -3.53 -4.26 16.21
CA LEU A 158 -4.60 -3.31 16.50
C LEU A 158 -5.98 -3.99 16.51
N PRO A 159 -6.92 -3.56 17.38
CA PRO A 159 -8.29 -4.06 17.40
C PRO A 159 -9.11 -3.58 16.20
N ASP A 160 -9.86 -4.46 15.55
CA ASP A 160 -10.67 -4.15 14.36
C ASP A 160 -11.84 -3.20 14.72
N GLU A 161 -11.59 -1.90 14.63
CA GLU A 161 -12.53 -0.82 14.98
C GLU A 161 -13.20 -0.20 13.74
N PHE A 162 -14.46 0.19 13.89
CA PHE A 162 -15.19 0.97 12.89
C PHE A 162 -14.73 2.43 12.89
N LYS A 163 -14.01 2.83 11.84
CA LYS A 163 -13.48 4.18 11.64
C LYS A 163 -13.63 4.55 10.15
N PRO A 164 -14.84 4.93 9.70
CA PRO A 164 -15.09 5.24 8.31
C PRO A 164 -14.32 6.48 7.87
N TYR A 165 -14.33 6.73 6.58
CA TYR A 165 -13.73 7.94 6.00
C TYR A 165 -14.25 9.21 6.68
N THR A 166 -13.32 10.11 6.99
CA THR A 166 -13.64 11.50 7.32
C THR A 166 -12.89 12.45 6.40
N LYS A 167 -13.49 13.62 6.15
CA LYS A 167 -12.82 14.69 5.39
C LYS A 167 -11.54 15.16 6.10
N GLU A 168 -11.53 15.12 7.42
CA GLU A 168 -10.36 15.49 8.22
C GLU A 168 -9.18 14.53 7.99
N ASP A 169 -9.43 13.22 8.00
CA ASP A 169 -8.41 12.21 7.69
C ASP A 169 -7.80 12.44 6.31
N PHE A 170 -8.64 12.74 5.31
CA PHE A 170 -8.17 13.04 3.96
C PHE A 170 -7.32 14.31 3.88
N ILE A 171 -7.75 15.38 4.55
CA ILE A 171 -6.98 16.64 4.63
C ILE A 171 -5.63 16.40 5.30
N ASN A 172 -5.61 15.64 6.40
CA ASN A 172 -4.38 15.31 7.12
C ASN A 172 -3.46 14.44 6.27
N LEU A 173 -4.01 13.43 5.58
CA LEU A 173 -3.27 12.60 4.65
C LEU A 173 -2.66 13.42 3.51
N ARG A 174 -3.39 14.41 2.98
CA ARG A 174 -2.88 15.32 1.96
C ARG A 174 -1.69 16.14 2.45
N LYS A 175 -1.79 16.73 3.65
CA LYS A 175 -0.68 17.47 4.28
C LYS A 175 0.56 16.59 4.52
N MET A 176 0.34 15.33 4.89
CA MET A 176 1.44 14.36 5.04
C MET A 176 2.13 14.10 3.70
N ILE A 177 1.37 13.91 2.61
CA ILE A 177 1.94 13.71 1.27
C ILE A 177 2.69 14.95 0.80
N ASP A 178 2.13 16.15 1.00
CA ASP A 178 2.82 17.42 0.69
C ASP A 178 4.17 17.51 1.42
N SER A 179 4.20 17.08 2.68
CA SER A 179 5.42 17.03 3.50
C SER A 179 6.38 15.90 3.09
N ALA A 180 5.90 14.86 2.42
CA ALA A 180 6.70 13.74 1.93
C ALA A 180 7.41 14.06 0.61
N ILE A 181 6.89 14.98 -0.21
CA ILE A 181 7.49 15.37 -1.51
C ILE A 181 8.96 15.77 -1.38
N PRO A 182 9.35 16.79 -0.59
CA PRO A 182 10.75 17.21 -0.53
C PRO A 182 11.68 16.09 -0.03
N LYS A 183 11.23 15.29 0.94
CA LYS A 183 11.99 14.13 1.43
C LYS A 183 12.16 13.04 0.37
N THR A 184 11.15 12.85 -0.47
CA THR A 184 11.19 11.88 -1.59
C THR A 184 12.15 12.37 -2.66
N ILE A 185 12.11 13.66 -2.97
CA ILE A 185 13.06 14.34 -3.87
C ILE A 185 14.50 14.16 -3.38
N ASP A 186 14.79 14.44 -2.11
CA ASP A 186 16.12 14.27 -1.52
C ASP A 186 16.58 12.81 -1.53
N PHE A 187 15.67 11.89 -1.23
CA PHE A 187 15.95 10.45 -1.27
C PHE A 187 16.31 9.97 -2.68
N LEU A 188 15.56 10.41 -3.70
CA LEU A 188 15.76 9.98 -5.09
C LEU A 188 17.01 10.61 -5.74
N LYS A 189 17.46 11.78 -5.26
CA LYS A 189 18.70 12.41 -5.74
C LYS A 189 19.96 11.84 -5.10
N SER A 190 19.85 11.18 -3.95
CA SER A 190 21.01 10.65 -3.21
C SER A 190 21.57 9.43 -3.90
#